data_AF-A0A1H7JFK0-F1
#
_entry.id   AF-A0A1H7JFK0-F1
#
_cell.length_a   1.000
_cell.length_b   1.000
_cell.length_c   1.000
_cell.angle_alpha   90.00
_cell.angle_beta   90.00
_cell.angle_gamma   90.00
#
_symmetry.space_group_name_H-M   'P 1'
#
loop_
_entity.id
_entity.type
_entity.pdbx_description
1 polymer ?
#
loop_
_entity_poly.entity_id
_entity_poly.type
_entity_poly.pdbx_seq_one_letter_code
_entity_poly.pdbx_strand_id
1 'polypeptide(L)'
;MDNKKLAGVFFAVILMAVLFVEGSILRALVECGYGMAELPKTTLVFLKISKGFTPDGHAEDGMVEFIGSSKDTYEEYFDKKGYRRMYSLDGVDHYGKTDGDDYDFAISCTEKNSWFAVYKISEDYPIEDFSSK
;
A
#
# COMPACT_ATOMS: atom_id res chain seq x y z
N MET A 1 11.98 29.53 31.67
CA MET A 1 11.55 29.55 30.25
C MET A 1 10.14 29.02 30.23
N ASP A 2 9.14 29.87 29.91
CA ASP A 2 7.73 29.53 30.12
C ASP A 2 7.32 28.28 29.34
N ASN A 3 6.68 27.32 30.00
CA ASN A 3 6.22 26.06 29.41
C ASN A 3 5.39 26.26 28.11
N LYS A 4 4.75 27.42 27.96
CA LYS A 4 4.00 27.81 26.75
C LYS A 4 4.89 28.04 25.52
N LYS A 5 6.08 28.62 25.69
CA LYS A 5 7.04 28.83 24.58
C LYS A 5 7.66 27.49 24.14
N LEU A 6 7.94 26.60 25.09
CA LEU A 6 8.45 25.27 24.81
C LEU A 6 7.42 24.40 24.06
N ALA A 7 6.16 24.45 24.46
CA ALA A 7 5.06 23.77 23.77
C ALA A 7 4.85 24.27 22.34
N GLY A 8 4.94 25.57 22.10
CA GLY A 8 4.83 26.14 20.75
C GLY A 8 5.95 25.70 19.81
N VAL A 9 7.19 25.68 20.29
CA VAL A 9 8.34 25.17 19.52
C VAL A 9 8.18 23.69 19.23
N PHE A 10 7.78 22.88 20.21
CA PHE A 10 7.56 21.46 20.03
C PHE A 10 6.47 21.17 18.98
N PHE A 11 5.34 21.88 19.05
CA PHE A 11 4.27 21.75 18.06
C PHE A 11 4.73 22.12 16.65
N ALA A 12 5.51 23.20 16.50
CA ALA A 12 6.04 23.61 15.20
C ALA A 12 6.98 22.56 14.59
N VAL A 13 7.82 21.91 15.41
CA VAL A 13 8.70 20.82 14.95
C VAL A 13 7.89 19.63 14.47
N ILE A 14 6.85 19.22 15.21
CA ILE A 14 5.96 18.13 14.78
C ILE A 14 5.28 18.49 13.46
N LEU A 15 4.73 19.70 13.35
CA LEU A 15 4.05 20.14 12.14
C LEU A 15 4.99 20.11 10.93
N MET A 16 6.23 20.59 11.08
CA MET A 16 7.22 20.52 10.00
C MET A 16 7.57 19.07 9.63
N ALA A 17 7.67 18.17 10.59
CA ALA A 17 7.92 16.76 10.32
C ALA A 17 6.76 16.11 9.54
N VAL A 18 5.51 16.39 9.93
CA VAL A 18 4.32 15.89 9.21
C VAL A 18 4.28 16.43 7.78
N LEU A 19 4.50 17.74 7.59
CA LEU A 19 4.53 18.35 6.25
C LEU A 19 5.66 17.78 5.38
N PHE A 20 6.82 17.49 5.97
CA PHE A 20 7.93 16.86 5.25
C PHE A 20 7.60 15.44 4.79
N VAL A 21 6.96 14.65 5.65
CA VAL A 21 6.51 13.28 5.30
C VAL A 21 5.46 13.34 4.19
N GLU A 22 4.39 14.11 4.37
CA GLU A 22 3.33 14.30 3.38
C GLU A 22 3.89 14.78 2.02
N GLY A 23 4.78 15.77 2.03
CA GLY A 23 5.41 16.27 0.81
C GLY A 23 6.30 15.24 0.12
N SER A 24 6.98 14.38 0.89
CA SER A 24 7.81 13.30 0.35
C SER A 24 6.97 12.17 -0.26
N ILE A 25 5.86 11.81 0.40
CA ILE A 25 4.89 10.84 -0.11
C ILE A 25 4.26 11.36 -1.41
N LEU A 26 3.82 12.62 -1.42
CA LEU A 26 3.23 13.24 -2.60
C LEU A 26 4.20 13.25 -3.78
N ARG A 27 5.47 13.58 -3.55
CA ARG A 27 6.49 13.55 -4.60
C ARG A 27 6.62 12.14 -5.19
N ALA A 28 6.68 11.12 -4.34
CA ALA A 28 6.75 9.74 -4.79
C ALA A 28 5.48 9.31 -5.54
N LEU A 29 4.29 9.75 -5.10
CA LEU A 29 3.04 9.51 -5.82
C LEU A 29 3.07 10.09 -7.23
N VAL A 30 3.53 11.33 -7.38
CA VAL A 30 3.65 12.00 -8.69
C VAL A 30 4.67 11.28 -9.59
N GLU A 31 5.77 10.79 -9.04
CA GLU A 31 6.76 9.99 -9.78
C GLU A 31 6.15 8.67 -10.32
N CYS A 32 5.16 8.11 -9.62
CA CYS A 32 4.40 6.92 -10.02
C CYS A 32 3.13 7.24 -10.86
N GLY A 33 2.88 8.51 -11.22
CA GLY A 33 1.72 8.91 -12.01
C GLY A 33 0.43 9.20 -11.23
N TYR A 34 0.47 9.17 -9.90
CA TYR A 34 -0.66 9.50 -9.02
C TYR A 34 -0.66 10.99 -8.60
N GLY A 35 -1.74 11.43 -7.96
CA GLY A 35 -1.97 12.83 -7.60
C GLY A 35 -2.16 13.07 -6.10
N MET A 36 -2.63 14.28 -5.81
CA MET A 36 -2.99 14.71 -4.45
C MET A 36 -4.19 13.95 -3.87
N ALA A 37 -5.02 13.33 -4.72
CA ALA A 37 -6.20 12.61 -4.28
C ALA A 37 -5.83 11.31 -3.52
N GLU A 38 -4.72 10.68 -3.90
CA GLU A 38 -4.23 9.42 -3.34
C GLU A 38 -3.39 9.64 -2.07
N LEU A 39 -2.94 10.87 -1.82
CA LEU A 39 -2.05 11.21 -0.71
C LEU A 39 -2.60 10.78 0.67
N PRO A 40 -3.85 11.12 1.06
CA PRO A 40 -4.36 10.75 2.38
C PRO A 40 -4.37 9.24 2.61
N LYS A 41 -4.81 8.46 1.62
CA LYS A 41 -4.86 6.99 1.72
C LYS A 41 -3.46 6.38 1.72
N THR A 42 -2.53 6.94 0.95
CA THR A 42 -1.12 6.50 0.92
C THR A 42 -0.43 6.76 2.26
N THR A 43 -0.71 7.88 2.92
CA THR A 43 -0.23 8.13 4.29
C THR A 43 -0.76 7.06 5.25
N LEU A 44 -2.04 6.66 5.16
CA LEU A 44 -2.59 5.58 5.99
C LEU A 44 -1.89 4.24 5.75
N VAL A 45 -1.53 3.93 4.50
CA VAL A 45 -0.74 2.76 4.13
C VAL A 45 0.66 2.82 4.74
N PHE A 46 1.35 3.95 4.62
CA PHE A 46 2.69 4.15 5.20
C PHE A 46 2.69 3.99 6.73
N LEU A 47 1.65 4.52 7.39
CA LEU A 47 1.44 4.39 8.84
C LEU A 47 0.95 2.99 9.26
N LYS A 48 0.79 2.06 8.31
CA LYS A 48 0.27 0.70 8.53
C LYS A 48 -1.15 0.65 9.12
N ILE A 49 -1.94 1.70 8.90
CA ILE A 49 -3.35 1.79 9.29
C ILE A 49 -4.23 1.10 8.24
N SER A 50 -3.90 1.27 6.95
CA SER A 50 -4.51 0.56 5.84
C SER A 50 -3.55 -0.47 5.27
N LYS A 51 -4.09 -1.58 4.76
CA LYS A 51 -3.30 -2.59 4.05
C LYS A 51 -3.01 -2.16 2.63
N GLY A 52 -3.88 -1.35 2.03
CA GLY A 52 -3.73 -0.84 0.69
C GLY A 52 -5.06 -0.28 0.19
N PHE A 53 -5.04 0.31 -0.98
CA PHE A 53 -6.24 0.76 -1.66
C PHE A 53 -6.04 0.76 -3.18
N THR A 54 -7.12 0.52 -3.91
CA THR A 54 -7.17 0.69 -5.36
C THR A 54 -7.48 2.15 -5.72
N PRO A 55 -6.62 2.83 -6.49
CA PRO A 55 -6.92 4.16 -7.05
C PRO A 55 -8.04 4.07 -8.11
N ASP A 56 -8.79 5.16 -8.28
CA ASP A 56 -9.92 5.20 -9.22
C ASP A 56 -9.44 5.07 -10.68
N GLY A 57 -10.00 4.12 -11.45
CA GLY A 57 -9.76 4.01 -12.89
C GLY A 57 -8.56 3.17 -13.34
N HIS A 58 -7.94 2.38 -12.45
CA HIS A 58 -6.75 1.56 -12.75
C HIS A 58 -7.03 0.05 -12.84
N ALA A 59 -7.95 -0.35 -13.72
CA ALA A 59 -8.18 -1.75 -14.08
C ALA A 59 -7.82 -1.97 -15.56
N GLU A 60 -6.83 -2.83 -15.82
CA GLU A 60 -6.42 -3.23 -17.17
C GLU A 60 -6.23 -4.75 -17.22
N ASP A 61 -6.79 -5.40 -18.23
CA ASP A 61 -6.59 -6.82 -18.54
C ASP A 61 -6.84 -7.80 -17.37
N GLY A 62 -7.92 -7.58 -16.59
CA GLY A 62 -8.31 -8.46 -15.48
C GLY A 62 -7.38 -8.36 -14.26
N MET A 63 -6.48 -7.38 -14.25
CA MET A 63 -5.66 -7.01 -13.11
C MET A 63 -6.00 -5.57 -12.70
N VAL A 64 -6.04 -5.34 -11.40
CA VAL A 64 -6.26 -4.03 -10.81
C VAL A 64 -4.99 -3.56 -10.10
N GLU A 65 -4.64 -2.28 -10.27
CA GLU A 65 -3.56 -1.69 -9.50
C GLU A 65 -4.02 -1.31 -8.10
N PHE A 66 -3.14 -1.47 -7.13
CA PHE A 66 -3.37 -0.95 -5.79
C PHE A 66 -2.08 -0.42 -5.16
N ILE A 67 -2.22 0.61 -4.35
CA ILE A 67 -1.14 1.20 -3.56
C ILE A 67 -1.14 0.50 -2.20
N GLY A 68 0.01 -0.05 -1.84
CA GLY A 68 0.22 -0.93 -0.71
C GLY A 68 1.47 -0.62 0.11
N SER A 69 1.63 -1.31 1.23
CA SER A 69 2.79 -1.10 2.12
C SER A 69 4.09 -1.55 1.44
N SER A 70 5.11 -0.69 1.42
CA SER A 70 6.44 -1.06 0.92
C SER A 70 7.18 -2.06 1.80
N LYS A 71 6.71 -2.27 3.03
CA LYS A 71 7.42 -3.08 4.05
C LYS A 71 6.73 -4.41 4.34
N ASP A 72 5.48 -4.59 3.92
CA ASP A 72 4.73 -5.79 4.22
C ASP A 72 4.74 -6.73 3.00
N THR A 73 4.84 -8.02 3.24
CA THR A 73 4.46 -9.04 2.26
C THR A 73 3.00 -9.37 2.52
N TYR A 74 2.16 -9.38 1.48
CA TYR A 74 0.74 -9.72 1.63
C TYR A 74 0.50 -11.20 1.93
N GLU A 75 1.56 -12.00 2.01
CA GLU A 75 1.52 -13.43 2.32
C GLU A 75 0.72 -13.74 3.59
N GLU A 76 0.96 -13.05 4.70
CA GLU A 76 0.21 -13.28 5.95
C GLU A 76 -1.27 -12.86 5.82
N TYR A 77 -1.55 -11.81 5.04
CA TYR A 77 -2.92 -11.36 4.79
C TYR A 77 -3.70 -12.39 3.97
N PHE A 78 -3.06 -12.97 2.95
CA PHE A 78 -3.65 -14.01 2.12
C PHE A 78 -3.80 -15.34 2.86
N ASP A 79 -2.81 -15.72 3.67
CA ASP A 79 -2.88 -16.95 4.49
C ASP A 79 -4.06 -16.89 5.49
N LYS A 80 -4.31 -15.74 6.10
CA LYS A 80 -5.51 -15.51 6.93
C LYS A 80 -6.83 -15.65 6.17
N LYS A 81 -6.82 -15.36 4.87
CA LYS A 81 -7.97 -15.58 3.96
C LYS A 81 -8.03 -17.02 3.41
N GLY A 82 -7.10 -17.88 3.81
CA GLY A 82 -7.01 -19.29 3.41
C GLY A 82 -6.22 -19.53 2.12
N TYR A 83 -5.54 -18.52 1.58
CA TYR A 83 -4.74 -18.62 0.36
C TYR A 83 -3.27 -18.80 0.69
N ARG A 84 -2.60 -19.72 0.01
CA ARG A 84 -1.16 -19.95 0.15
C ARG A 84 -0.47 -19.64 -1.17
N ARG A 85 0.75 -19.12 -1.08
CA ARG A 85 1.59 -18.96 -2.27
C ARG A 85 1.95 -20.34 -2.81
N MET A 86 1.55 -20.60 -4.06
CA MET A 86 1.80 -21.87 -4.74
C MET A 86 3.16 -21.84 -5.42
N TYR A 87 3.41 -20.80 -6.23
CA TYR A 87 4.69 -20.57 -6.89
C TYR A 87 4.91 -19.08 -7.16
N SER A 88 6.15 -18.73 -7.49
CA SER A 88 6.57 -17.39 -7.91
C SER A 88 7.29 -17.52 -9.25
N LEU A 89 6.86 -16.75 -10.25
CA LEU A 89 7.42 -16.76 -11.59
C LEU A 89 7.56 -15.32 -12.07
N ASP A 90 8.76 -14.94 -12.51
CA ASP A 90 9.06 -13.61 -13.07
C ASP A 90 8.60 -12.42 -12.20
N GLY A 91 8.67 -12.57 -10.87
CA GLY A 91 8.26 -11.53 -9.92
C GLY A 91 6.74 -11.45 -9.68
N VAL A 92 5.99 -12.45 -10.16
CA VAL A 92 4.56 -12.64 -9.93
C VAL A 92 4.35 -13.82 -9.00
N ASP A 93 3.76 -13.54 -7.83
CA ASP A 93 3.40 -14.55 -6.85
C ASP A 93 1.97 -15.03 -7.11
N HIS A 94 1.79 -16.34 -7.24
CA HIS A 94 0.52 -16.98 -7.53
C HIS A 94 -0.01 -17.68 -6.27
N TYR A 95 -1.27 -17.46 -5.95
CA TYR A 95 -1.91 -17.90 -4.71
C TYR A 95 -3.12 -18.77 -4.99
N GLY A 96 -3.34 -19.79 -4.15
CA GLY A 96 -4.51 -20.66 -4.23
C GLY A 96 -4.93 -21.25 -2.89
N LYS A 97 -6.17 -21.74 -2.80
CA LYS A 97 -6.71 -22.43 -1.61
C LYS A 97 -6.46 -23.94 -1.58
N THR A 98 -6.35 -24.55 -2.75
CA THR A 98 -6.21 -26.00 -2.91
C THR A 98 -4.82 -26.35 -3.43
N ASP A 99 -4.27 -27.45 -2.93
CA ASP A 99 -3.03 -28.02 -3.47
C ASP A 99 -3.32 -28.56 -4.89
N GLY A 100 -2.73 -27.93 -5.91
CA GLY A 100 -2.95 -28.21 -7.34
C GLY A 100 -2.06 -27.35 -8.24
N ASP A 101 -2.26 -27.39 -9.56
CA ASP A 101 -1.53 -26.54 -10.53
C ASP A 101 -2.26 -25.22 -10.85
N ASP A 102 -3.56 -25.16 -10.57
CA ASP A 102 -4.40 -23.98 -10.82
C ASP A 102 -4.33 -23.01 -9.62
N TYR A 103 -4.00 -21.75 -9.89
CA TYR A 103 -4.00 -20.67 -8.91
C TYR A 103 -5.32 -19.87 -8.96
N ASP A 104 -5.71 -19.28 -7.83
CA ASP A 104 -6.90 -18.43 -7.71
C ASP A 104 -6.62 -16.99 -8.15
N PHE A 105 -5.46 -16.43 -7.76
CA PHE A 105 -5.06 -15.09 -8.17
C PHE A 105 -3.54 -14.91 -8.20
N ALA A 106 -3.11 -13.86 -8.88
CA ALA A 106 -1.72 -13.45 -8.97
C ALA A 106 -1.55 -12.05 -8.39
N ILE A 107 -0.41 -11.80 -7.75
CA ILE A 107 0.01 -10.47 -7.30
C ILE A 107 1.46 -10.22 -7.72
N SER A 108 1.75 -9.01 -8.17
CA SER A 108 3.10 -8.57 -8.48
C SER A 108 3.34 -7.15 -7.99
N CYS A 109 4.58 -6.86 -7.58
CA CYS A 109 5.00 -5.51 -7.23
C CYS A 109 5.57 -4.84 -8.48
N THR A 110 4.95 -3.77 -8.95
CA THR A 110 5.39 -3.04 -10.15
C THR A 110 6.39 -1.95 -9.78
N GLU A 111 6.11 -1.20 -8.72
CA GLU A 111 6.99 -0.15 -8.23
C GLU A 111 7.10 -0.18 -6.71
N LYS A 112 8.26 0.20 -6.17
CA LYS A 112 8.51 0.18 -4.73
C LYS A 112 9.44 1.30 -4.32
N ASN A 113 9.01 2.08 -3.33
CA ASN A 113 9.82 3.13 -2.72
C ASN A 113 9.75 3.06 -1.18
N SER A 114 10.38 4.01 -0.50
CA SER A 114 10.45 4.04 0.97
C SER A 114 9.12 4.26 1.67
N TRP A 115 8.12 4.77 0.94
CA TRP A 115 6.82 5.20 1.48
C TRP A 115 5.71 4.18 1.21
N PHE A 116 5.64 3.69 -0.03
CA PHE A 116 4.63 2.74 -0.50
C PHE A 116 5.19 1.88 -1.62
N ALA A 117 4.40 0.89 -2.03
CA ALA A 117 4.64 0.10 -3.22
C ALA A 117 3.35 0.02 -4.05
N VAL A 118 3.50 -0.03 -5.36
CA VAL A 118 2.42 -0.24 -6.32
C VAL A 118 2.43 -1.72 -6.69
N TYR A 119 1.25 -2.31 -6.66
CA TYR A 119 1.04 -3.70 -6.97
C TYR A 119 -0.02 -3.85 -8.04
N LYS A 120 0.06 -4.94 -8.79
CA LYS A 120 -1.04 -5.46 -9.61
C LYS A 120 -1.55 -6.74 -8.97
N ILE A 121 -2.87 -6.87 -8.85
CA ILE A 121 -3.54 -8.08 -8.38
C ILE A 121 -4.72 -8.42 -9.28
N SER A 122 -5.10 -9.69 -9.37
CA SER A 122 -6.30 -10.09 -10.12
C SER A 122 -7.53 -9.31 -9.65
N GLU A 123 -8.34 -8.82 -10.60
CA GLU A 123 -9.46 -7.90 -10.36
C GLU A 123 -10.53 -8.48 -9.42
N ASP A 124 -10.70 -9.80 -9.40
CA ASP A 124 -11.61 -10.51 -8.49
C ASP A 124 -11.13 -10.54 -7.03
N TYR A 125 -9.89 -10.09 -6.78
CA TYR A 125 -9.22 -10.13 -5.48
C TYR A 125 -8.63 -8.77 -5.07
N PRO A 126 -9.41 -7.68 -5.12
CA PRO A 126 -8.90 -6.36 -4.79
C PRO A 126 -8.51 -6.28 -3.31
N ILE A 127 -7.49 -5.46 -3.01
CA ILE A 127 -7.16 -5.10 -1.63
C ILE A 127 -8.10 -3.98 -1.19
N GLU A 128 -9.12 -4.35 -0.41
CA GLU A 128 -10.07 -3.40 0.14
C GLU A 128 -9.45 -2.53 1.25
N ASP A 129 -9.83 -1.25 1.23
CA ASP A 129 -9.44 -0.26 2.22
C ASP A 129 -10.18 -0.49 3.55
N PHE A 130 -9.54 -0.09 4.64
CA PHE A 130 -9.93 -0.29 6.05
C PHE A 130 -9.78 -1.71 6.60
N SER A 131 -8.68 -1.85 7.36
CA SER A 131 -8.55 -2.72 8.54
C SER A 131 -9.91 -2.95 9.22
N SER A 132 -10.55 -4.09 8.90
CA SER A 132 -11.54 -4.64 9.81
C SER A 132 -10.76 -5.14 11.03
N LYS A 133 -11.11 -4.54 12.17
CA LYS A 133 -10.63 -4.88 13.51
C LYS A 133 -10.53 -6.38 13.75
#